data_AF-A0A2M6Y123-F1
#
_entry.id   AF-A0A2M6Y123-F1
#
_cell.length_a   1.000
_cell.length_b   1.000
_cell.length_c   1.000
_cell.angle_alpha   90.00
_cell.angle_beta   90.00
_cell.angle_gamma   90.00
#
_symmetry.space_group_name_H-M   'P 1'
#
loop_
_entity.id
_entity.type
_entity.pdbx_description
1 polymer ?
#
loop_
_entity_poly.entity_id
_entity_poly.type
_entity_poly.pdbx_seq_one_letter_code
_entity_poly.pdbx_strand_id
1 'polypeptide(L)'
;MNKLAVIAITALCVSTAQAAELNGIYASDIAAVKMDIPAPVLQRTGTDPKCGHVTGEIASKLHLLAQAAKSQLFTYAKTEAEFKEFTDMWTPILAKFDMKVIARTYDPKVGFGTLQYVSSDGSVVREFQADGMDYDALSQPAMEKLKHELLEPLEKAGMTPVAVLDIRNEIFRPTFRIYYLTKPEENADHEAQLRQLKNGDDIDFELLAGAVNIVKKDRTFSLVYIGKLLGYKSKLATDELKAVMGAAKYKEFLTEQRKEFIASRIFKLDEPFMVGEHTYNYAYSVYFFQ
;
A
#
# COMPACT_ATOMS: atom_id res chain seq x y z
N MET A 1 -2.25 -3.89 -60.42
CA MET A 1 -1.76 -3.67 -59.05
C MET A 1 -2.54 -4.56 -58.10
N ASN A 2 -1.79 -5.33 -57.32
CA ASN A 2 -2.11 -6.33 -56.28
C ASN A 2 -3.36 -6.03 -55.43
N LYS A 3 -4.33 -6.95 -55.25
CA LYS A 3 -4.39 -8.22 -54.46
C LYS A 3 -4.72 -8.02 -52.96
N LEU A 4 -5.73 -8.79 -52.52
CA LEU A 4 -5.95 -9.40 -51.18
C LEU A 4 -6.35 -8.45 -50.04
N ALA A 5 -7.02 -8.84 -48.95
CA ALA A 5 -8.00 -9.89 -48.59
C ALA A 5 -8.10 -9.83 -47.05
N VAL A 6 -9.31 -10.00 -46.52
CA VAL A 6 -9.65 -10.73 -45.27
C VAL A 6 -9.27 -10.14 -43.89
N ILE A 7 -10.35 -9.96 -43.12
CA ILE A 7 -10.61 -9.98 -41.67
C ILE A 7 -9.58 -10.71 -40.79
N ALA A 8 -9.16 -10.05 -39.69
CA ALA A 8 -8.68 -10.57 -38.39
C ALA A 8 -7.84 -9.46 -37.72
N ILE A 9 -7.81 -9.14 -36.42
CA ILE A 9 -8.26 -9.76 -35.17
C ILE A 9 -8.08 -8.65 -34.11
N THR A 10 -9.11 -8.44 -33.28
CA THR A 10 -9.12 -7.99 -31.86
C THR A 10 -8.28 -6.81 -31.35
N ALA A 11 -8.89 -6.15 -30.35
CA ALA A 11 -8.25 -5.56 -29.17
C ALA A 11 -7.83 -4.08 -29.24
N LEU A 12 -8.80 -3.19 -29.46
CA LEU A 12 -8.69 -1.80 -29.00
C LEU A 12 -10.08 -1.34 -28.54
N CYS A 13 -10.41 -1.59 -27.28
CA CYS A 13 -11.35 -0.84 -26.43
C CYS A 13 -11.75 -1.69 -25.22
N VAL A 14 -10.78 -2.11 -24.41
CA VAL A 14 -11.02 -2.54 -23.03
C VAL A 14 -9.89 -1.98 -22.16
N SER A 15 -10.29 -1.35 -21.07
CA SER A 15 -9.48 -0.91 -19.93
C SER A 15 -8.35 0.09 -20.20
N THR A 16 -8.71 1.37 -20.24
CA THR A 16 -8.01 2.36 -19.40
C THR A 16 -8.27 2.03 -17.93
N ALA A 17 -7.69 0.93 -17.45
CA ALA A 17 -7.62 0.67 -16.01
C ALA A 17 -6.62 1.67 -15.43
N GLN A 18 -7.05 2.32 -14.37
CA GLN A 18 -6.42 3.46 -13.75
C GLN A 18 -4.91 3.24 -13.52
N ALA A 19 -4.10 4.09 -14.16
CA ALA A 19 -2.73 4.37 -13.79
C ALA A 19 -2.63 5.20 -12.48
N ALA A 20 -3.50 4.93 -11.50
CA ALA A 20 -3.59 5.67 -10.24
C ALA A 20 -3.06 4.91 -9.02
N GLU A 21 -2.57 3.68 -9.19
CA GLU A 21 -2.10 2.81 -8.10
C GLU A 21 -0.58 2.53 -8.15
N LEU A 22 0.21 3.48 -8.66
CA LEU A 22 1.67 3.43 -8.61
C LEU A 22 2.22 4.70 -7.95
N ASN A 23 1.93 4.89 -6.67
CA ASN A 23 2.78 5.72 -5.81
C ASN A 23 3.94 4.86 -5.32
N GLY A 24 4.86 4.57 -6.23
CA GLY A 24 6.14 3.93 -5.97
C GLY A 24 7.24 4.68 -6.71
N ILE A 25 8.42 4.75 -6.09
CA ILE A 25 9.68 5.35 -6.56
C ILE A 25 9.73 5.49 -8.09
N TYR A 26 9.82 6.72 -8.60
CA TYR A 26 9.90 6.96 -10.04
C TYR A 26 11.28 6.57 -10.55
N ALA A 27 11.38 6.13 -11.81
CA ALA A 27 12.64 5.78 -12.46
C ALA A 27 13.69 6.93 -12.44
N SER A 28 13.24 8.18 -12.30
CA SER A 28 14.09 9.37 -12.10
C SER A 28 14.83 9.38 -10.77
N ASP A 29 14.28 8.76 -9.73
CA ASP A 29 14.78 8.85 -8.36
C ASP A 29 15.97 7.88 -8.13
N ILE A 30 16.07 6.84 -8.97
CA ILE A 30 17.10 5.78 -8.90
C ILE A 30 18.39 6.17 -9.66
N ALA A 31 18.30 7.15 -10.56
CA ALA A 31 19.39 7.54 -11.45
C ALA A 31 20.53 8.33 -10.76
N ALA A 32 20.30 8.85 -9.54
CA ALA A 32 21.20 9.81 -8.91
C ALA A 32 22.29 9.22 -7.99
N VAL A 33 22.21 7.93 -7.61
CA VAL A 33 23.10 7.37 -6.57
C VAL A 33 24.09 6.37 -7.16
N LYS A 34 25.40 6.69 -7.09
CA LYS A 34 26.55 5.81 -7.35
C LYS A 34 27.36 5.70 -6.07
N MET A 35 27.38 4.55 -5.39
CA MET A 35 28.47 4.17 -4.46
C MET A 35 28.58 2.65 -4.30
N ASP A 36 29.82 2.15 -4.37
CA ASP A 36 30.26 0.76 -4.13
C ASP A 36 30.33 0.47 -2.61
N ILE A 37 29.42 -0.35 -2.04
CA ILE A 37 29.43 -0.77 -0.62
C ILE A 37 28.80 -2.18 -0.45
N PRO A 38 29.22 -3.02 0.52
CA PRO A 38 28.94 -4.46 0.56
C PRO A 38 27.48 -4.85 0.80
N ALA A 39 27.17 -6.12 0.52
CA ALA A 39 25.84 -6.73 0.68
C ALA A 39 25.33 -6.71 2.14
N PRO A 40 24.00 -6.59 2.35
CA PRO A 40 23.39 -6.54 3.68
C PRO A 40 23.59 -7.84 4.47
N VAL A 41 23.73 -7.69 5.79
CA VAL A 41 23.84 -8.80 6.74
C VAL A 41 22.44 -9.12 7.28
N LEU A 42 21.88 -10.26 6.89
CA LEU A 42 20.65 -10.79 7.50
C LEU A 42 20.98 -11.22 8.93
N GLN A 43 20.48 -10.50 9.94
CA GLN A 43 20.59 -10.91 11.34
C GLN A 43 19.32 -11.65 11.77
N ARG A 44 19.50 -12.89 12.27
CA ARG A 44 18.49 -13.58 13.08
C ARG A 44 18.62 -13.06 14.51
N THR A 45 17.75 -12.14 14.93
CA THR A 45 17.65 -11.78 16.34
C THR A 45 16.78 -12.79 17.05
N GLY A 46 17.39 -13.64 17.88
CA GLY A 46 16.68 -14.62 18.70
C GLY A 46 15.90 -13.95 19.82
N THR A 47 14.60 -13.78 19.60
CA THR A 47 13.45 -13.97 20.51
C THR A 47 12.22 -13.59 19.68
N ASP A 48 11.88 -14.46 18.72
CA ASP A 48 10.84 -14.17 17.72
C ASP A 48 9.42 -14.17 18.34
N PRO A 49 8.52 -13.30 17.88
CA PRO A 49 7.08 -13.53 17.98
C PRO A 49 6.72 -14.89 17.35
N LYS A 50 5.52 -15.42 17.63
CA LYS A 50 5.09 -16.77 17.22
C LYS A 50 5.26 -17.07 15.70
N CYS A 51 5.41 -16.06 14.85
CA CYS A 51 5.79 -16.19 13.44
C CYS A 51 7.19 -15.60 13.22
N GLY A 52 8.19 -16.47 13.02
CA GLY A 52 9.57 -16.08 12.72
C GLY A 52 9.71 -15.47 11.32
N HIS A 53 9.27 -14.24 11.13
CA HIS A 53 9.49 -13.46 9.91
C HIS A 53 10.99 -13.18 9.69
N VAL A 54 11.38 -12.85 8.46
CA VAL A 54 12.76 -12.49 8.14
C VAL A 54 13.00 -11.01 8.41
N THR A 55 13.95 -10.70 9.28
CA THR A 55 14.38 -9.32 9.55
C THR A 55 15.65 -8.98 8.78
N GLY A 56 15.81 -7.72 8.40
CA GLY A 56 17.03 -7.25 7.72
C GLY A 56 17.04 -5.73 7.53
N GLU A 57 18.16 -5.21 7.05
CA GLU A 57 18.33 -3.79 6.74
C GLU A 57 18.70 -3.63 5.27
N ILE A 58 18.05 -2.68 4.60
CA ILE A 58 18.33 -2.18 3.25
C ILE A 58 18.83 -0.75 3.40
N ALA A 59 20.15 -0.57 3.39
CA ALA A 59 20.77 0.76 3.44
C ALA A 59 20.89 1.37 2.03
N SER A 60 21.72 0.80 1.16
CA SER A 60 22.02 1.36 -0.17
C SER A 60 21.37 0.61 -1.34
N LYS A 61 21.04 -0.67 -1.15
CA LYS A 61 20.62 -1.59 -2.23
C LYS A 61 19.11 -1.60 -2.45
N LEU A 62 18.56 -0.53 -3.01
CA LEU A 62 17.11 -0.38 -3.22
C LEU A 62 16.51 -1.46 -4.14
N HIS A 63 17.30 -2.08 -5.02
CA HIS A 63 16.85 -3.21 -5.84
C HIS A 63 16.45 -4.45 -5.02
N LEU A 64 16.80 -4.52 -3.74
CA LEU A 64 16.36 -5.59 -2.84
C LEU A 64 14.96 -5.35 -2.25
N LEU A 65 14.46 -4.11 -2.32
CA LEU A 65 13.17 -3.71 -1.78
C LEU A 65 12.04 -4.08 -2.76
N ALA A 66 11.52 -5.30 -2.65
CA ALA A 66 10.45 -5.79 -3.52
C ALA A 66 9.18 -4.92 -3.44
N GLN A 67 8.54 -4.69 -4.57
CA GLN A 67 7.12 -4.39 -4.65
C GLN A 67 6.36 -5.69 -4.90
N ALA A 68 5.14 -5.82 -4.38
CA ALA A 68 4.34 -7.04 -4.50
C ALA A 68 3.07 -6.82 -5.34
N ALA A 69 2.80 -7.80 -6.18
CA ALA A 69 1.52 -7.97 -6.87
C ALA A 69 1.01 -9.40 -6.62
N LYS A 70 -0.23 -9.70 -7.03
CA LYS A 70 -0.99 -10.92 -6.67
C LYS A 70 -0.19 -12.23 -6.80
N SER A 71 0.77 -12.39 -7.71
CA SER A 71 1.59 -13.62 -7.77
C SER A 71 3.02 -13.36 -8.21
N GLN A 72 3.52 -12.15 -7.94
CA GLN A 72 4.87 -11.77 -8.30
C GLN A 72 5.42 -10.72 -7.35
N LEU A 73 6.71 -10.82 -7.08
CA LEU A 73 7.51 -9.72 -6.56
C LEU A 73 8.24 -9.07 -7.72
N PHE A 74 8.40 -7.75 -7.69
CA PHE A 74 9.12 -7.04 -8.73
C PHE A 74 10.03 -5.96 -8.14
N THR A 75 11.03 -5.60 -8.93
CA THR A 75 12.06 -4.64 -8.54
C THR A 75 12.61 -3.90 -9.74
N TYR A 76 13.25 -2.76 -9.47
CA TYR A 76 14.12 -2.08 -10.41
C TYR A 76 15.58 -2.38 -10.07
N ALA A 77 16.28 -3.00 -11.01
CA ALA A 77 17.70 -3.36 -10.94
C ALA A 77 18.42 -2.82 -12.17
N LYS A 78 19.54 -2.13 -11.97
CA LYS A 78 20.34 -1.54 -13.06
C LYS A 78 21.11 -2.59 -13.86
N THR A 79 21.38 -3.73 -13.23
CA THR A 79 22.18 -4.81 -13.82
C THR A 79 21.56 -6.18 -13.55
N GLU A 80 21.92 -7.16 -14.37
CA GLU A 80 21.54 -8.56 -14.14
C GLU A 80 22.13 -9.10 -12.83
N ALA A 81 23.29 -8.60 -12.40
CA ALA A 81 23.89 -8.95 -11.12
C ALA A 81 23.03 -8.45 -9.94
N GLU A 82 22.55 -7.20 -10.00
CA GLU A 82 21.61 -6.65 -9.00
C GLU A 82 20.30 -7.45 -8.98
N PHE A 83 19.76 -7.79 -10.15
CA PHE A 83 18.57 -8.65 -10.21
C PHE A 83 18.84 -10.04 -9.62
N LYS A 84 20.03 -10.61 -9.85
CA LYS A 84 20.43 -11.87 -9.23
C LYS A 84 20.42 -11.75 -7.70
N GLU A 85 21.00 -10.69 -7.13
CA GLU A 85 20.97 -10.44 -5.68
C GLU A 85 19.54 -10.38 -5.14
N PHE A 86 18.63 -9.71 -5.86
CA PHE A 86 17.21 -9.67 -5.52
C PHE A 86 16.60 -11.09 -5.50
N THR A 87 16.83 -11.88 -6.54
CA THR A 87 16.28 -13.25 -6.60
C THR A 87 16.90 -14.18 -5.56
N ASP A 88 18.19 -14.03 -5.26
CA ASP A 88 18.91 -14.81 -4.25
C ASP A 88 18.42 -14.49 -2.84
N MET A 89 18.02 -13.23 -2.58
CA MET A 89 17.42 -12.84 -1.31
C MET A 89 15.99 -13.34 -1.17
N TRP A 90 15.14 -13.12 -2.17
CA TRP A 90 13.71 -13.38 -2.05
C TRP A 90 13.32 -14.85 -2.22
N THR A 91 14.05 -15.63 -3.02
CA THR A 91 13.76 -17.06 -3.20
C THR A 91 13.73 -17.85 -1.87
N PRO A 92 14.75 -17.77 -0.99
CA PRO A 92 14.72 -18.49 0.30
C PRO A 92 13.70 -17.90 1.28
N ILE A 93 13.40 -16.59 1.22
CA ILE A 93 12.34 -15.98 2.03
C ILE A 93 11.00 -16.60 1.65
N LEU A 94 10.65 -16.62 0.36
CA LEU A 94 9.40 -17.22 -0.13
C LEU A 94 9.31 -18.72 0.22
N ALA A 95 10.40 -19.46 0.03
CA ALA A 95 10.44 -20.90 0.33
C ALA A 95 10.19 -21.21 1.82
N LYS A 96 10.57 -20.33 2.75
CA LYS A 96 10.30 -20.48 4.19
C LYS A 96 8.79 -20.48 4.50
N PHE A 97 7.99 -19.84 3.66
CA PHE A 97 6.54 -19.72 3.81
C PHE A 97 5.79 -20.55 2.77
N ASP A 98 6.36 -21.69 2.37
CA ASP A 98 5.76 -22.65 1.43
C ASP A 98 5.38 -22.05 0.07
N MET A 99 6.05 -20.96 -0.34
CA MET A 99 5.89 -20.36 -1.66
C MET A 99 6.98 -20.84 -2.61
N LYS A 100 6.55 -21.33 -3.78
CA LYS A 100 7.45 -21.84 -4.82
C LYS A 100 7.62 -20.81 -5.93
N VAL A 101 8.86 -20.40 -6.18
CA VAL A 101 9.20 -19.60 -7.36
C VAL A 101 9.02 -20.44 -8.62
N ILE A 102 8.29 -19.90 -9.60
CA ILE A 102 8.00 -20.55 -10.88
C ILE A 102 8.65 -19.88 -12.08
N ALA A 103 8.94 -18.57 -12.01
CA ALA A 103 9.61 -17.85 -13.08
C ALA A 103 10.42 -16.67 -12.54
N ARG A 104 11.46 -16.32 -13.29
CA ARG A 104 12.32 -15.15 -13.09
C ARG A 104 12.46 -14.46 -14.43
N THR A 105 12.12 -13.18 -14.52
CA THR A 105 12.32 -12.39 -15.75
C THR A 105 13.04 -11.10 -15.44
N TYR A 106 13.91 -10.68 -16.34
CA TYR A 106 14.62 -9.40 -16.24
C TYR A 106 14.71 -8.78 -17.63
N ASP A 107 14.24 -7.54 -17.76
CA ASP A 107 14.44 -6.73 -18.94
C ASP A 107 15.56 -5.71 -18.69
N PRO A 108 16.77 -5.93 -19.24
CA PRO A 108 17.91 -5.04 -19.03
C PRO A 108 17.74 -3.67 -19.68
N LYS A 109 16.79 -3.49 -20.62
CA LYS A 109 16.57 -2.20 -21.29
C LYS A 109 15.86 -1.20 -20.38
N VAL A 110 14.96 -1.70 -19.54
CA VAL A 110 14.17 -0.89 -18.60
C VAL A 110 14.60 -1.10 -17.14
N GLY A 111 15.52 -2.03 -16.88
CA GLY A 111 16.00 -2.37 -15.54
C GLY A 111 14.91 -2.95 -14.66
N PHE A 112 13.96 -3.70 -15.24
CA PHE A 112 12.80 -4.24 -14.52
C PHE A 112 12.90 -5.74 -14.36
N GLY A 113 12.81 -6.23 -13.13
CA GLY A 113 12.88 -7.64 -12.79
C GLY A 113 11.62 -8.13 -12.10
N THR A 114 11.19 -9.36 -12.41
CA THR A 114 10.08 -10.03 -11.73
C THR A 114 10.45 -11.43 -11.24
N LEU A 115 9.90 -11.78 -10.08
CA LEU A 115 10.01 -13.08 -9.43
C LEU A 115 8.59 -13.60 -9.20
N GLN A 116 8.14 -14.50 -10.07
CA GLN A 116 6.80 -15.09 -9.99
C GLN A 116 6.80 -16.30 -9.06
N TYR A 117 5.77 -16.43 -8.26
CA TYR A 117 5.63 -17.50 -7.29
C TYR A 117 4.21 -18.03 -7.22
N VAL A 118 4.06 -19.23 -6.65
CA VAL A 118 2.78 -19.84 -6.30
C VAL A 118 2.81 -20.31 -4.85
N SER A 119 1.67 -20.27 -4.18
CA SER A 119 1.43 -20.84 -2.86
C SER A 119 0.48 -22.02 -2.97
N SER A 120 0.62 -23.00 -2.08
CA SER A 120 -0.27 -24.17 -2.04
C SER A 120 -1.70 -23.83 -1.62
N ASP A 121 -1.87 -22.78 -0.83
CA ASP A 121 -3.14 -22.35 -0.25
C ASP A 121 -3.73 -21.10 -0.94
N GLY A 122 -3.12 -20.63 -2.03
CA GLY A 122 -3.53 -19.45 -2.78
C GLY A 122 -3.22 -18.11 -2.09
N SER A 123 -2.46 -18.10 -0.99
CA SER A 123 -2.01 -16.86 -0.34
C SER A 123 -1.02 -16.08 -1.20
N VAL A 124 -1.00 -14.76 -1.04
CA VAL A 124 -0.16 -13.84 -1.81
C VAL A 124 0.59 -12.89 -0.89
N VAL A 125 1.74 -12.40 -1.33
CA VAL A 125 2.52 -11.39 -0.63
C VAL A 125 1.93 -10.01 -0.91
N ARG A 126 1.75 -9.23 0.16
CA ARG A 126 1.50 -7.78 0.16
C ARG A 126 2.53 -7.07 1.00
N GLU A 127 2.72 -5.79 0.71
CA GLU A 127 3.62 -4.92 1.44
C GLU A 127 2.90 -3.76 2.11
N PHE A 128 3.46 -3.28 3.22
CA PHE A 128 3.09 -2.04 3.87
C PHE A 128 4.36 -1.28 4.26
N GLN A 129 4.48 -0.02 3.85
CA GLN A 129 5.62 0.83 4.19
C GLN A 129 5.19 1.88 5.22
N ALA A 130 5.95 1.99 6.31
CA ALA A 130 5.62 2.87 7.43
C ALA A 130 5.90 4.38 7.16
N ASP A 131 6.48 4.73 6.01
CA ASP A 131 6.87 6.11 5.66
C ASP A 131 5.70 7.12 5.63
N GLY A 132 4.45 6.68 5.57
CA GLY A 132 3.31 7.59 5.70
C GLY A 132 2.96 7.96 7.14
N MET A 133 3.42 7.17 8.13
CA MET A 133 3.01 7.23 9.54
C MET A 133 3.73 8.31 10.34
N ASP A 134 3.28 8.59 11.57
CA ASP A 134 3.93 9.53 12.47
C ASP A 134 4.66 8.82 13.63
N TYR A 135 5.98 8.84 13.57
CA TYR A 135 6.87 8.26 14.58
C TYR A 135 8.24 8.94 14.54
N ASP A 136 8.99 8.80 15.63
CA ASP A 136 10.40 9.20 15.66
C ASP A 136 11.25 8.18 14.90
N ALA A 137 11.51 8.47 13.63
CA ALA A 137 12.30 7.65 12.74
C ALA A 137 13.78 7.54 13.13
N LEU A 138 14.30 8.46 13.95
CA LEU A 138 15.69 8.44 14.39
C LEU A 138 15.87 7.62 15.68
N SER A 139 14.78 7.29 16.36
CA SER A 139 14.77 6.47 17.57
C SER A 139 14.53 5.00 17.25
N GLN A 140 15.57 4.18 17.37
CA GLN A 140 15.45 2.73 17.20
C GLN A 140 14.39 2.11 18.13
N PRO A 141 14.29 2.45 19.43
CA PRO A 141 13.20 1.95 20.28
C PRO A 141 11.80 2.34 19.77
N ALA A 142 11.63 3.53 19.20
CA ALA A 142 10.36 3.96 18.64
C ALA A 142 10.00 3.16 17.38
N MET A 143 10.98 2.89 16.51
CA MET A 143 10.77 2.04 15.33
C MET A 143 10.41 0.60 15.72
N GLU A 144 11.12 -0.01 16.67
CA GLU A 144 10.82 -1.37 17.13
C GLU A 144 9.43 -1.47 17.78
N LYS A 145 9.07 -0.48 18.59
CA LYS A 145 7.71 -0.38 19.13
C LYS A 145 6.67 -0.31 18.02
N LEU A 146 6.90 0.50 16.99
CA LEU A 146 5.97 0.62 15.88
C LEU A 146 5.85 -0.67 15.07
N LYS A 147 6.96 -1.35 14.78
CA LYS A 147 6.93 -2.68 14.13
C LYS A 147 6.06 -3.64 14.92
N HIS A 148 6.25 -3.72 16.24
CA HIS A 148 5.45 -4.59 17.09
C HIS A 148 3.95 -4.25 17.04
N GLU A 149 3.61 -2.96 17.14
CA GLU A 149 2.22 -2.47 17.05
C GLU A 149 1.55 -2.81 15.70
N LEU A 150 2.31 -2.97 14.62
CA LEU A 150 1.79 -3.33 13.30
C LEU A 150 1.75 -4.84 13.04
N LEU A 151 2.70 -5.60 13.61
CA LEU A 151 2.81 -7.05 13.39
C LEU A 151 1.78 -7.84 14.19
N GLU A 152 1.51 -7.47 15.45
CA GLU A 152 0.58 -8.20 16.29
C GLU A 152 -0.85 -8.24 15.70
N PRO A 153 -1.40 -7.13 15.16
CA PRO A 153 -2.72 -7.16 14.52
C PRO A 153 -2.76 -7.97 13.22
N LEU A 154 -1.67 -8.00 12.44
CA LEU A 154 -1.56 -8.85 11.26
C LEU A 154 -1.69 -10.33 11.64
N GLU A 155 -0.93 -10.77 12.64
CA GLU A 155 -0.99 -12.16 13.13
C GLU A 155 -2.39 -12.50 13.65
N LYS A 156 -3.02 -11.61 14.42
CA LYS A 156 -4.41 -11.80 14.90
C LYS A 156 -5.43 -11.87 13.77
N ALA A 157 -5.18 -11.19 12.65
CA ALA A 157 -6.03 -11.22 11.46
C ALA A 157 -5.75 -12.43 10.54
N GLY A 158 -4.84 -13.33 10.93
CA GLY A 158 -4.42 -14.46 10.09
C GLY A 158 -3.54 -14.07 8.90
N MET A 159 -3.03 -12.83 8.89
CA MET A 159 -2.11 -12.33 7.88
C MET A 159 -0.68 -12.58 8.33
N THR A 160 -0.03 -13.60 7.76
CA THR A 160 1.27 -14.07 8.26
C THR A 160 2.40 -13.14 7.82
N PRO A 161 3.14 -12.48 8.74
CA PRO A 161 4.30 -11.69 8.36
C PRO A 161 5.41 -12.56 7.76
N VAL A 162 5.92 -12.15 6.60
CA VAL A 162 6.97 -12.82 5.82
C VAL A 162 8.33 -12.19 6.11
N ALA A 163 8.41 -10.87 6.00
CA ALA A 163 9.64 -10.13 6.20
C ALA A 163 9.37 -8.72 6.75
N VAL A 164 10.30 -8.21 7.54
CA VAL A 164 10.30 -6.83 8.03
C VAL A 164 11.68 -6.25 7.76
N LEU A 165 11.75 -5.33 6.81
CA LEU A 165 13.02 -4.80 6.32
C LEU A 165 13.14 -3.33 6.70
N ASP A 166 14.14 -3.01 7.49
CA ASP A 166 14.52 -1.63 7.77
C ASP A 166 15.09 -0.98 6.52
N ILE A 167 14.75 0.28 6.29
CA ILE A 167 15.18 1.07 5.15
C ILE A 167 15.95 2.26 5.70
N ARG A 168 17.27 2.25 5.48
CA ARG A 168 18.22 3.30 5.88
C ARG A 168 18.96 3.84 4.67
N ASN A 169 18.18 4.32 3.70
CA ASN A 169 18.68 4.95 2.51
C ASN A 169 18.51 6.46 2.60
N GLU A 170 19.46 7.24 2.09
CA GLU A 170 19.42 8.71 2.13
C GLU A 170 18.21 9.35 1.44
N ILE A 171 17.57 8.64 0.50
CA ILE A 171 16.38 9.12 -0.22
C ILE A 171 15.13 9.06 0.69
N PHE A 172 15.12 8.18 1.68
CA PHE A 172 14.01 8.03 2.62
C PHE A 172 14.40 8.59 3.98
N ARG A 173 13.42 9.13 4.72
CA ARG A 173 13.57 9.14 6.16
C ARG A 173 13.69 7.67 6.64
N PRO A 174 14.45 7.38 7.70
CA PRO A 174 14.54 6.00 8.19
C PRO A 174 13.14 5.39 8.42
N THR A 175 12.91 4.24 7.82
CA THR A 175 11.59 3.59 7.81
C THR A 175 11.74 2.08 7.70
N PHE A 176 10.64 1.36 7.55
CA PHE A 176 10.65 -0.07 7.31
C PHE A 176 9.48 -0.47 6.43
N ARG A 177 9.61 -1.64 5.81
CA ARG A 177 8.56 -2.28 5.03
C ARG A 177 8.25 -3.65 5.62
N ILE A 178 6.96 -3.90 5.87
CA ILE A 178 6.43 -5.18 6.28
C ILE A 178 5.90 -5.88 5.03
N TYR A 179 6.30 -7.13 4.84
CA TYR A 179 5.74 -8.03 3.86
C TYR A 179 4.95 -9.10 4.59
N TYR A 180 3.75 -9.40 4.14
CA TYR A 180 2.86 -10.34 4.80
C TYR A 180 2.00 -11.10 3.79
N LEU A 181 1.48 -12.24 4.23
CA LEU A 181 0.58 -13.09 3.45
C LEU A 181 -0.86 -12.71 3.70
N THR A 182 -1.66 -12.69 2.64
CA THR A 182 -3.11 -12.54 2.70
C THR A 182 -3.80 -13.32 1.58
N LYS A 183 -5.12 -13.45 1.66
CA LYS A 183 -5.93 -14.06 0.60
C LYS A 183 -6.25 -13.01 -0.45
N PRO A 184 -5.92 -13.25 -1.73
CA PRO A 184 -6.12 -12.25 -2.76
C PRO A 184 -7.58 -12.18 -3.18
N GLU A 185 -8.02 -10.98 -3.55
CA GLU A 185 -9.26 -10.77 -4.30
C GLU A 185 -8.97 -10.54 -5.78
N GLU A 186 -10.01 -10.49 -6.62
CA GLU A 186 -9.86 -10.06 -8.02
C GLU A 186 -9.40 -8.59 -8.10
N ASN A 187 -10.05 -7.73 -7.32
CA ASN A 187 -9.66 -6.34 -7.12
C ASN A 187 -8.88 -6.20 -5.80
N ALA A 188 -7.66 -5.67 -5.88
CA ALA A 188 -6.83 -5.42 -4.69
C ALA A 188 -7.51 -4.47 -3.70
N ASP A 189 -8.39 -3.56 -4.14
CA ASP A 189 -9.13 -2.65 -3.26
C ASP A 189 -10.11 -3.38 -2.35
N HIS A 190 -10.65 -4.51 -2.81
CA HIS A 190 -11.60 -5.31 -2.06
C HIS A 190 -10.90 -6.31 -1.13
N GLU A 191 -9.58 -6.43 -1.24
CA GLU A 191 -8.78 -7.32 -0.43
C GLU A 191 -8.54 -6.76 0.97
N ALA A 192 -8.65 -7.62 1.98
CA ALA A 192 -8.22 -7.27 3.33
C ALA A 192 -6.68 -7.15 3.36
N GLN A 193 -6.19 -5.93 3.60
CA GLN A 193 -4.77 -5.61 3.66
C GLN A 193 -4.50 -4.64 4.83
N LEU A 194 -3.26 -4.62 5.33
CA LEU A 194 -2.76 -3.53 6.17
C LEU A 194 -2.57 -2.28 5.31
N ARG A 195 -3.29 -1.22 5.66
CA ARG A 195 -3.39 0.03 4.89
C ARG A 195 -3.29 1.24 5.79
N GLN A 196 -3.01 2.39 5.19
CA GLN A 196 -3.07 3.69 5.83
C GLN A 196 -4.06 4.59 5.08
N LEU A 197 -5.03 5.15 5.80
CA LEU A 197 -5.85 6.26 5.33
C LEU A 197 -5.21 7.55 5.87
N LYS A 198 -4.74 8.41 4.97
CA LYS A 198 -4.20 9.74 5.28
C LYS A 198 -4.79 10.75 4.30
N ASN A 199 -5.80 11.48 4.77
CA ASN A 199 -6.69 12.30 3.94
C ASN A 199 -6.53 13.82 4.17
N GLY A 200 -5.66 14.23 5.10
CA GLY A 200 -5.38 15.64 5.39
C GLY A 200 -6.44 16.36 6.24
N ASP A 201 -7.59 15.71 6.46
CA ASP A 201 -8.64 16.14 7.37
C ASP A 201 -8.71 15.19 8.58
N ASP A 202 -9.24 15.64 9.70
CA ASP A 202 -9.50 14.77 10.85
C ASP A 202 -10.44 13.61 10.47
N ILE A 203 -10.12 12.42 10.97
CA ILE A 203 -10.82 11.17 10.73
C ILE A 203 -11.77 10.89 11.89
N ASP A 204 -13.04 10.68 11.56
CA ASP A 204 -14.08 10.19 12.47
C ASP A 204 -13.88 8.69 12.77
N PHE A 205 -12.88 8.36 13.59
CA PHE A 205 -12.48 6.96 13.84
C PHE A 205 -13.62 6.07 14.34
N GLU A 206 -14.54 6.63 15.13
CA GLU A 206 -15.71 5.93 15.66
C GLU A 206 -16.63 5.41 14.55
N LEU A 207 -16.70 6.12 13.42
CA LEU A 207 -17.51 5.70 12.27
C LEU A 207 -16.88 4.54 11.50
N LEU A 208 -15.59 4.27 11.72
CA LEU A 208 -14.81 3.24 11.03
C LEU A 208 -14.60 1.97 11.87
N ALA A 209 -14.79 2.05 13.19
CA ALA A 209 -14.44 0.98 14.14
C ALA A 209 -15.17 -0.36 13.91
N GLY A 210 -16.33 -0.35 13.23
CA GLY A 210 -17.06 -1.57 12.85
C GLY A 210 -16.85 -2.01 11.39
N ALA A 211 -16.27 -1.15 10.55
CA ALA A 211 -16.09 -1.41 9.12
C ALA A 211 -14.71 -2.00 8.81
N VAL A 212 -13.68 -1.62 9.57
CA VAL A 212 -12.31 -2.12 9.43
C VAL A 212 -11.73 -2.47 10.80
N ASN A 213 -10.71 -3.32 10.81
CA ASN A 213 -9.94 -3.55 12.03
C ASN A 213 -8.93 -2.41 12.22
N ILE A 214 -9.23 -1.48 13.13
CA ILE A 214 -8.33 -0.36 13.44
C ILE A 214 -7.09 -0.88 14.15
N VAL A 215 -5.94 -0.70 13.51
CA VAL A 215 -4.62 -1.09 14.06
C VAL A 215 -4.07 0.05 14.91
N LYS A 216 -4.06 1.28 14.37
CA LYS A 216 -3.51 2.45 15.06
C LYS A 216 -4.18 3.73 14.60
N LYS A 217 -4.64 4.53 15.56
CA LYS A 217 -4.98 5.95 15.35
C LYS A 217 -3.67 6.75 15.41
N ASP A 218 -3.01 6.89 14.27
CA ASP A 218 -1.65 7.41 14.14
C ASP A 218 -1.61 8.92 14.45
N ARG A 219 -2.50 9.67 13.80
CA ARG A 219 -2.81 11.09 14.05
C ARG A 219 -4.29 11.33 13.80
N THR A 220 -4.82 12.50 14.17
CA THR A 220 -6.22 12.84 13.92
C THR A 220 -6.62 12.65 12.46
N PHE A 221 -5.71 12.91 11.51
CA PHE A 221 -5.89 12.75 10.06
C PHE A 221 -5.23 11.49 9.46
N SER A 222 -4.80 10.52 10.30
CA SER A 222 -4.05 9.34 9.87
C SER A 222 -4.50 8.09 10.62
N LEU A 223 -5.01 7.09 9.88
CA LEU A 223 -5.48 5.82 10.41
C LEU A 223 -4.74 4.66 9.75
N VAL A 224 -4.17 3.76 10.55
CA VAL A 224 -3.71 2.45 10.08
C VAL A 224 -4.73 1.40 10.45
N TYR A 225 -5.08 0.54 9.49
CA TYR A 225 -6.14 -0.44 9.63
C TYR A 225 -5.88 -1.67 8.76
N ILE A 226 -6.57 -2.77 9.08
CA ILE A 226 -6.66 -3.96 8.24
C ILE A 226 -8.08 -4.04 7.66
N GLY A 227 -8.18 -4.04 6.32
CA GLY A 227 -9.46 -4.12 5.62
C GLY A 227 -9.39 -3.77 4.13
N LYS A 228 -10.56 -3.61 3.50
CA LYS A 228 -10.71 -3.08 2.14
C LYS A 228 -10.23 -1.63 2.06
N LEU A 229 -9.85 -1.16 0.88
CA LEU A 229 -9.36 0.20 0.69
C LEU A 229 -10.44 1.24 1.05
N LEU A 230 -10.19 2.01 2.11
CA LEU A 230 -11.02 3.13 2.51
C LEU A 230 -10.82 4.33 1.57
N GLY A 231 -11.94 4.87 1.12
CA GLY A 231 -12.06 6.19 0.54
C GLY A 231 -12.66 7.19 1.53
N TYR A 232 -12.29 8.46 1.34
CA TYR A 232 -12.80 9.58 2.12
C TYR A 232 -13.11 10.76 1.21
N LYS A 233 -14.20 11.46 1.51
CA LYS A 233 -14.49 12.76 0.89
C LYS A 233 -15.11 13.73 1.89
N SER A 234 -14.52 14.92 1.99
CA SER A 234 -15.14 16.08 2.65
C SER A 234 -15.64 17.10 1.64
N LYS A 235 -16.74 17.79 1.95
CA LYS A 235 -17.24 18.95 1.22
C LYS A 235 -17.89 19.97 2.15
N LEU A 236 -17.77 21.24 1.77
CA LEU A 236 -18.39 22.38 2.45
C LEU A 236 -19.85 22.58 2.02
N ALA A 237 -20.66 23.16 2.90
CA ALA A 237 -22.06 23.50 2.67
C ALA A 237 -22.42 24.85 3.34
N THR A 238 -23.33 25.61 2.72
CA THR A 238 -23.75 26.92 3.24
C THR A 238 -24.65 26.80 4.47
N ASP A 239 -25.40 25.71 4.57
CA ASP A 239 -26.37 25.41 5.62
C ASP A 239 -26.47 23.89 5.84
N GLU A 240 -27.08 23.49 6.95
CA GLU A 240 -27.21 22.10 7.36
C GLU A 240 -28.03 21.27 6.37
N LEU A 241 -29.12 21.82 5.83
CA LEU A 241 -29.97 21.11 4.88
C LEU A 241 -29.19 20.75 3.60
N LYS A 242 -28.38 21.68 3.08
CA LYS A 242 -27.50 21.40 1.94
C LYS A 242 -26.41 20.38 2.28
N ALA A 243 -25.91 20.35 3.51
CA ALA A 243 -24.97 19.32 3.94
C ALA A 243 -25.63 17.93 3.92
N VAL A 244 -26.84 17.81 4.48
CA VAL A 244 -27.65 16.57 4.48
C VAL A 244 -27.93 16.09 3.06
N MET A 245 -28.44 16.97 2.20
CA MET A 245 -28.71 16.64 0.79
C MET A 245 -27.43 16.27 0.04
N GLY A 246 -26.31 16.95 0.32
CA GLY A 246 -25.01 16.68 -0.27
C GLY A 246 -24.49 15.29 0.09
N ALA A 247 -24.55 14.91 1.37
CA ALA A 247 -24.15 13.58 1.83
C ALA A 247 -25.02 12.47 1.23
N ALA A 248 -26.34 12.66 1.19
CA ALA A 248 -27.27 11.71 0.57
C ALA A 248 -27.00 11.52 -0.93
N LYS A 249 -26.85 12.62 -1.68
CA LYS A 249 -26.49 12.57 -3.10
C LYS A 249 -25.14 11.90 -3.34
N TYR A 250 -24.17 12.11 -2.45
CA TYR A 250 -22.88 11.44 -2.58
C TYR A 250 -22.98 9.93 -2.34
N LYS A 251 -23.84 9.47 -1.42
CA LYS A 251 -24.13 8.05 -1.22
C LYS A 251 -24.76 7.41 -2.46
N GLU A 252 -25.68 8.10 -3.13
CA GLU A 252 -26.26 7.65 -4.41
C GLU A 252 -25.17 7.53 -5.48
N PHE A 253 -24.33 8.56 -5.62
CA PHE A 253 -23.18 8.54 -6.53
C PHE A 253 -22.24 7.36 -6.26
N LEU A 254 -21.91 7.07 -4.99
CA LEU A 254 -21.08 5.91 -4.64
C LEU A 254 -21.70 4.59 -5.12
N THR A 255 -23.02 4.45 -4.96
CA THR A 255 -23.75 3.26 -5.42
C THR A 255 -23.67 3.11 -6.95
N GLU A 256 -23.85 4.21 -7.70
CA GLU A 256 -23.68 4.23 -9.16
C GLU A 256 -22.27 3.84 -9.60
N GLN A 257 -21.26 4.23 -8.81
CA GLN A 257 -19.85 3.86 -9.02
C GLN A 257 -19.46 2.49 -8.46
N ARG A 258 -20.43 1.70 -7.96
CA ARG A 258 -20.22 0.37 -7.34
C ARG A 258 -19.31 0.40 -6.12
N LYS A 259 -19.31 1.51 -5.38
CA LYS A 259 -18.59 1.72 -4.12
C LYS A 259 -19.51 1.49 -2.93
N GLU A 260 -18.94 0.97 -1.85
CA GLU A 260 -19.70 0.62 -0.65
C GLU A 260 -19.66 1.78 0.35
N PHE A 261 -20.80 2.45 0.56
CA PHE A 261 -20.91 3.50 1.58
C PHE A 261 -20.78 2.90 2.99
N ILE A 262 -19.95 3.53 3.83
CA ILE A 262 -19.80 3.14 5.24
C ILE A 262 -20.61 4.07 6.13
N ALA A 263 -20.24 5.35 6.15
CA ALA A 263 -20.83 6.34 7.05
C ALA A 263 -20.59 7.76 6.54
N SER A 264 -21.34 8.71 7.09
CA SER A 264 -21.11 10.13 6.87
C SER A 264 -21.33 10.92 8.15
N ARG A 265 -20.59 12.00 8.31
CA ARG A 265 -20.76 12.97 9.41
C ARG A 265 -21.07 14.33 8.83
N ILE A 266 -21.99 15.05 9.45
CA ILE A 266 -22.24 16.47 9.19
C ILE A 266 -21.80 17.23 10.43
N PHE A 267 -21.09 18.32 10.25
CA PHE A 267 -20.67 19.17 11.34
C PHE A 267 -20.72 20.64 10.94
N LYS A 268 -20.99 21.48 11.94
CA LYS A 268 -20.91 22.92 11.80
C LYS A 268 -19.44 23.33 11.93
N LEU A 269 -19.00 24.28 11.10
CA LEU A 269 -17.68 24.86 11.21
C LEU A 269 -17.63 25.81 12.40
N ASP A 270 -16.53 25.79 13.14
CA ASP A 270 -16.31 26.72 14.26
C ASP A 270 -16.31 28.18 13.78
N GLU A 271 -15.68 28.42 12.62
CA GLU A 271 -15.70 29.70 11.91
C GLU A 271 -16.21 29.50 10.47
N PRO A 272 -17.06 30.41 9.96
CA PRO A 272 -17.50 30.34 8.58
C PRO A 272 -16.32 30.44 7.60
N PHE A 273 -16.28 29.54 6.63
CA PHE A 273 -15.29 29.56 5.57
C PHE A 273 -15.81 30.35 4.37
N MET A 274 -15.05 31.33 3.88
CA MET A 274 -15.46 32.20 2.78
C MET A 274 -14.63 31.95 1.52
N VAL A 275 -15.30 31.77 0.38
CA VAL A 275 -14.68 31.69 -0.94
C VAL A 275 -15.42 32.61 -1.90
N GLY A 276 -14.81 33.74 -2.26
CA GLY A 276 -15.47 34.79 -3.02
C GLY A 276 -16.70 35.31 -2.26
N GLU A 277 -17.87 35.27 -2.91
CA GLU A 277 -19.15 35.71 -2.32
C GLU A 277 -19.87 34.59 -1.55
N HIS A 278 -19.29 33.39 -1.45
CA HIS A 278 -19.92 32.25 -0.77
C HIS A 278 -19.40 32.09 0.66
N THR A 279 -20.33 32.04 1.62
CA THR A 279 -20.06 31.70 3.01
C THR A 279 -20.54 30.28 3.31
N TYR A 280 -19.62 29.43 3.76
CA TYR A 280 -19.88 28.05 4.17
C TYR A 280 -19.88 27.97 5.69
N ASN A 281 -20.91 27.38 6.27
CA ASN A 281 -21.08 27.26 7.73
C ASN A 281 -21.01 25.80 8.21
N TYR A 282 -21.10 24.85 7.27
CA TYR A 282 -21.15 23.43 7.54
C TYR A 282 -20.18 22.69 6.62
N ALA A 283 -19.80 21.50 7.04
CA ALA A 283 -19.14 20.52 6.20
C ALA A 283 -19.76 19.15 6.42
N TYR A 284 -19.54 18.26 5.46
CA TYR A 284 -19.84 16.85 5.62
C TYR A 284 -18.71 15.99 5.09
N SER A 285 -18.47 14.91 5.83
CA SER A 285 -17.48 13.87 5.52
C SER A 285 -18.20 12.59 5.16
N VAL A 286 -17.69 11.86 4.16
CA VAL A 286 -18.20 10.57 3.72
C VAL A 286 -17.06 9.56 3.65
N TYR A 287 -17.28 8.40 4.27
CA TYR A 287 -16.38 7.25 4.26
C TYR A 287 -17.01 6.11 3.44
N PHE A 288 -16.20 5.43 2.65
CA PHE A 288 -16.64 4.35 1.76
C PHE A 288 -15.50 3.37 1.47
N PHE A 289 -15.81 2.20 0.93
CA PHE A 289 -14.81 1.32 0.29
C PHE A 289 -14.73 1.61 -1.21
N GLN A 290 -13.52 1.65 -1.74
CA GLN A 290 -13.24 1.91 -3.16
C GLN A 290 -13.78 0.83 -4.10
#